data_AF-A0A662H6V8-F1
#
_entry.id   AF-A0A662H6V8-F1
#
_cell.length_a   1.000
_cell.length_b   1.000
_cell.length_c   1.000
_cell.angle_alpha   90.00
_cell.angle_beta   90.00
_cell.angle_gamma   90.00
#
_symmetry.space_group_name_H-M   'P 1'
#
loop_
_entity.id
_entity.type
_entity.pdbx_description
1 polymer ?
#
loop_
_entity_poly.entity_id
_entity_poly.type
_entity_poly.pdbx_seq_one_letter_code
_entity_poly.pdbx_strand_id
1 'polypeptide(L)'
;MSNEVVWRLLGGEVLSLLKDLGFSRLFVEVVNRGEEHPLILHIERGLRELFRPDGALSCPQLEERIAESTRENPDTLRMIIKGLVLGYVERKERLNRGIKDLRSSSVNF
;
A
#
# COMPACT_ATOMS: atom_id res chain seq x y z
N MET A 1 8.72 2.90 -13.97
CA MET A 1 9.45 3.16 -12.72
C MET A 1 8.66 4.15 -11.89
N SER A 2 7.83 3.65 -10.99
CA SER A 2 6.94 4.46 -10.14
C SER A 2 6.94 4.03 -8.67
N ASN A 3 7.23 2.76 -8.38
CA ASN A 3 7.35 2.27 -6.99
C ASN A 3 8.43 3.01 -6.20
N GLU A 4 9.59 3.26 -6.81
CA GLU A 4 10.71 3.96 -6.19
C GLU A 4 10.31 5.39 -5.78
N VAL A 5 9.54 6.08 -6.63
CA VAL A 5 9.03 7.42 -6.34
C VAL A 5 8.04 7.38 -5.17
N VAL A 6 7.12 6.42 -5.18
CA VAL A 6 6.16 6.24 -4.08
C VAL A 6 6.90 5.91 -2.78
N TRP A 7 7.91 5.04 -2.83
CA TRP A 7 8.72 4.69 -1.67
C TRP A 7 9.52 5.89 -1.13
N ARG A 8 10.17 6.65 -2.01
CA ARG A 8 10.92 7.85 -1.65
C ARG A 8 10.03 8.92 -1.00
N LEU A 9 8.82 9.12 -1.51
CA LEU A 9 7.91 10.17 -1.03
C LEU A 9 7.08 9.74 0.18
N LEU A 10 6.62 8.48 0.20
CA LEU A 10 5.62 8.00 1.16
C LEU A 10 6.12 6.87 2.05
N GLY A 11 7.31 6.32 1.82
CA GLY A 11 7.85 5.18 2.58
C GLY A 11 7.88 5.46 4.08
N GLY A 12 8.32 6.66 4.48
CA GLY A 12 8.30 7.09 5.89
C GLY A 12 6.89 7.09 6.49
N GLU A 13 5.92 7.65 5.76
CA GLU A 13 4.53 7.72 6.21
C GLU A 13 3.88 6.33 6.31
N VAL A 14 4.14 5.47 5.31
CA VAL A 14 3.68 4.07 5.31
C VAL A 14 4.24 3.33 6.52
N LEU A 15 5.54 3.46 6.79
CA LEU A 15 6.17 2.83 7.95
C LEU A 15 5.61 3.37 9.27
N SER A 16 5.39 4.68 9.37
CA SER A 16 4.76 5.29 10.54
C SER A 16 3.35 4.74 10.76
N LEU A 17 2.53 4.66 9.70
CA LEU A 17 1.18 4.12 9.78
C LEU A 17 1.17 2.65 10.18
N LEU A 18 2.07 1.82 9.64
CA LEU A 18 2.16 0.41 10.03
C LEU A 18 2.53 0.25 11.51
N LYS A 19 3.41 1.12 12.02
CA LYS A 19 3.76 1.15 13.44
C LYS A 19 2.57 1.58 14.30
N ASP A 20 1.89 2.67 13.93
CA ASP A 20 0.73 3.21 14.65
C ASP A 20 -0.45 2.23 14.69
N LEU A 21 -0.64 1.45 13.62
CA LEU A 21 -1.68 0.44 13.51
C LEU A 21 -1.29 -0.90 14.17
N GLY A 22 -0.07 -1.03 14.70
CA GLY A 22 0.40 -2.25 15.36
C GLY A 22 0.75 -3.41 14.41
N PHE A 23 0.95 -3.14 13.12
CA PHE A 23 1.29 -4.16 12.12
C PHE A 23 2.79 -4.48 12.08
N SER A 24 3.37 -4.86 13.22
CA SER A 24 4.83 -5.03 13.40
C SER A 24 5.48 -6.01 12.41
N ARG A 25 4.80 -7.12 12.07
CA ARG A 25 5.32 -8.07 11.07
C ARG A 25 5.37 -7.46 9.67
N LEU A 26 4.28 -6.79 9.26
CA LEU A 26 4.21 -6.13 7.96
C LEU A 26 5.20 -4.96 7.88
N PHE A 27 5.41 -4.24 8.98
CA PHE A 27 6.44 -3.22 9.09
C PHE A 27 7.82 -3.78 8.73
N VAL A 28 8.23 -4.89 9.36
CA VAL A 28 9.54 -5.53 9.08
C VAL A 28 9.62 -6.00 7.63
N GLU A 29 8.55 -6.62 7.10
CA GLU A 29 8.49 -7.05 5.69
C GLU A 29 8.69 -5.87 4.73
N VAL A 30 8.06 -4.72 5.01
CA VAL A 30 8.15 -3.50 4.20
C VAL A 30 9.52 -2.84 4.34
N VAL A 31 10.10 -2.75 5.54
CA VAL A 31 11.47 -2.22 5.74
C VAL A 31 12.49 -3.01 4.93
N ASN A 32 12.41 -4.34 4.96
CA ASN A 32 13.39 -5.20 4.29
C ASN A 32 13.28 -5.16 2.75
N ARG A 33 12.09 -4.90 2.22
CA ARG A 33 11.82 -4.95 0.77
C ARG A 33 11.69 -3.57 0.12
N GLY A 34 11.47 -2.52 0.91
CA GLY A 34 11.27 -1.15 0.44
C GLY A 34 10.26 -1.06 -0.69
N GLU A 35 10.67 -0.43 -1.79
CA GLU A 35 9.90 -0.25 -3.04
C GLU A 35 9.44 -1.55 -3.71
N GLU A 36 10.10 -2.67 -3.46
CA GLU A 36 9.72 -3.98 -4.02
C GLU A 36 8.59 -4.65 -3.24
N HIS A 37 8.20 -4.08 -2.09
CA HIS A 37 7.12 -4.65 -1.30
C HIS A 37 5.76 -4.50 -2.02
N PRO A 38 4.92 -5.56 -2.11
CA PRO A 38 3.61 -5.49 -2.79
C PRO A 38 2.66 -4.44 -2.22
N LEU A 39 2.87 -4.01 -0.98
CA LEU A 39 2.14 -2.89 -0.38
C LEU A 39 2.42 -1.58 -1.13
N ILE A 40 3.68 -1.31 -1.53
CA ILE A 40 4.04 -0.08 -2.24
C ILE A 40 3.40 -0.07 -3.63
N LEU A 41 3.44 -1.21 -4.32
CA LEU A 41 2.69 -1.42 -5.57
C LEU A 41 1.19 -1.20 -5.41
N HIS A 42 0.62 -1.67 -4.31
CA HIS A 42 -0.79 -1.50 -4.02
C HIS A 42 -1.16 -0.03 -3.80
N ILE A 43 -0.35 0.69 -3.02
CA ILE A 43 -0.54 2.11 -2.75
C ILE A 43 -0.44 2.92 -4.03
N GLU A 44 0.58 2.66 -4.86
CA GLU A 44 0.74 3.34 -6.15
C GLU A 44 -0.52 3.22 -7.02
N ARG A 45 -1.06 2.00 -7.16
CA ARG A 45 -2.26 1.76 -7.95
C ARG A 45 -3.46 2.51 -7.38
N GLY A 46 -3.66 2.45 -6.06
CA GLY A 46 -4.74 3.18 -5.40
C GLY A 46 -4.64 4.69 -5.58
N LEU A 47 -3.43 5.25 -5.51
CA LEU A 47 -3.21 6.69 -5.74
C LEU A 47 -3.46 7.08 -7.21
N ARG A 48 -3.05 6.25 -8.17
CA ARG A 48 -3.34 6.49 -9.59
C ARG A 48 -4.84 6.50 -9.87
N GLU A 49 -5.56 5.51 -9.36
CA GLU A 49 -7.02 5.41 -9.49
C GLU A 49 -7.72 6.61 -8.84
N LEU A 50 -7.23 7.08 -7.68
CA LEU A 50 -7.81 8.23 -7.00
C LEU A 50 -7.57 9.54 -7.74
N PHE A 51 -6.34 9.81 -8.17
CA PHE A 51 -5.99 11.09 -8.81
C PHE A 51 -6.48 11.21 -10.25
N ARG A 52 -6.72 10.09 -10.93
CA ARG A 52 -7.28 10.09 -12.27
C ARG A 52 -8.07 8.79 -12.52
N PRO A 53 -9.34 8.74 -12.11
CA PRO A 53 -10.18 7.55 -12.31
C PRO A 53 -10.43 7.26 -13.80
N ASP A 54 -10.37 8.28 -14.66
CA ASP A 54 -10.77 8.19 -16.07
C ASP A 54 -9.61 7.95 -17.05
N GLY A 55 -8.37 7.75 -16.59
CA GLY A 55 -7.24 7.55 -17.50
C GLY A 55 -5.89 7.27 -16.86
N ALA A 56 -4.92 6.85 -17.69
CA ALA A 56 -3.57 6.57 -17.21
C ALA A 56 -2.88 7.86 -16.70
N LEU A 57 -2.47 7.85 -15.43
CA LEU A 57 -1.61 8.87 -14.85
C LEU A 57 -0.15 8.47 -15.08
N SER A 58 0.61 9.31 -15.77
CA SER A 58 2.05 9.06 -15.96
C SER A 58 2.80 9.16 -14.63
N CYS A 59 4.00 8.57 -14.57
CA CYS A 59 4.81 8.59 -13.33
C CYS A 59 5.15 10.02 -12.87
N PRO A 60 5.55 10.97 -13.74
CA PRO A 60 5.81 12.35 -13.32
C PRO A 60 4.57 13.06 -12.76
N GLN A 61 3.40 12.83 -13.37
CA GLN A 61 2.14 13.40 -12.89
C GLN A 61 1.73 12.83 -11.54
N LEU A 62 1.98 11.54 -11.29
CA LEU A 62 1.76 10.93 -9.99
C LEU A 62 2.68 11.54 -8.92
N GLU A 63 3.95 11.72 -9.25
CA GLU A 63 4.93 12.34 -8.37
C GLU A 63 4.51 13.76 -7.96
N GLU A 64 4.17 14.59 -8.95
CA GLU A 64 3.71 15.95 -8.75
C GLU A 64 2.48 16.00 -7.83
N ARG A 65 1.47 15.16 -8.10
CA ARG A 65 0.24 15.09 -7.29
C ARG A 65 0.49 14.64 -5.85
N ILE A 66 1.40 13.68 -5.65
CA ILE A 66 1.79 13.25 -4.30
C ILE A 66 2.51 14.40 -3.58
N ALA A 67 3.44 15.08 -4.26
CA ALA A 67 4.19 16.20 -3.68
C ALA A 67 3.29 17.39 -3.32
N GLU A 68 2.35 17.75 -4.20
CA GLU A 68 1.32 18.76 -3.95
C GLU A 68 0.45 18.38 -2.77
N SER A 69 -0.09 17.16 -2.76
CA SER A 69 -0.97 16.69 -1.67
C SER A 69 -0.25 16.64 -0.32
N THR A 70 1.04 16.29 -0.32
CA THR A 70 1.88 16.30 0.89
C THR A 70 2.06 17.71 1.44
N ARG A 71 2.12 18.72 0.57
CA ARG A 71 2.29 20.13 0.95
C ARG A 71 0.98 20.78 1.39
N GLU A 72 -0.08 20.55 0.63
CA GLU A 72 -1.34 21.26 0.79
C GLU A 72 -2.26 20.60 1.82
N ASN A 73 -2.33 19.26 1.82
CA ASN A 73 -3.28 18.50 2.64
C ASN A 73 -2.65 17.20 3.18
N PRO A 74 -1.59 17.28 4.00
CA PRO A 74 -0.86 16.11 4.49
C PRO A 74 -1.75 15.12 5.25
N ASP A 75 -2.70 15.62 6.06
CA ASP A 75 -3.62 14.77 6.82
C ASP A 75 -4.57 13.98 5.92
N THR A 76 -5.07 14.60 4.85
CA THR A 76 -5.94 13.93 3.88
C THR A 76 -5.17 12.84 3.14
N LEU A 77 -3.95 13.13 2.70
CA LEU A 77 -3.08 12.14 2.05
C LEU A 77 -2.79 10.97 3.00
N ARG A 78 -2.49 11.26 4.26
CA ARG A 78 -2.29 10.25 5.30
C ARG A 78 -3.52 9.36 5.50
N MET A 79 -4.73 9.93 5.52
CA MET A 79 -5.97 9.17 5.61
C MET A 79 -6.18 8.25 4.39
N ILE A 80 -5.88 8.73 3.19
CA ILE A 80 -5.94 7.94 1.95
C ILE A 80 -4.97 6.76 2.04
N ILE A 81 -3.71 7.00 2.39
CA ILE A 81 -2.68 5.95 2.53
C ILE A 81 -3.11 4.93 3.59
N LYS A 82 -3.64 5.39 4.72
CA LYS A 82 -4.19 4.51 5.77
C LYS A 82 -5.29 3.61 5.22
N GLY A 83 -6.22 4.13 4.43
CA GLY A 83 -7.26 3.34 3.77
C GLY A 83 -6.69 2.25 2.84
N LEU A 84 -5.68 2.61 2.04
CA LEU A 84 -4.99 1.68 1.14
C LEU A 84 -4.23 0.59 1.90
N VAL A 85 -3.55 0.94 2.99
CA VAL A 85 -2.85 -0.01 3.88
C VAL A 85 -3.84 -1.00 4.50
N LEU A 86 -4.95 -0.51 5.05
CA LEU A 86 -5.97 -1.37 5.65
C LEU A 86 -6.60 -2.32 4.61
N GLY A 87 -6.92 -1.80 3.42
CA GLY A 87 -7.45 -2.63 2.33
C GLY A 87 -6.45 -3.68 1.84
N TYR A 88 -5.15 -3.39 1.84
CA TYR A 88 -4.11 -4.38 1.56
C TYR A 88 -4.10 -5.50 2.61
N VAL A 89 -4.10 -5.15 3.90
CA VAL A 89 -4.09 -6.11 5.00
C VAL A 89 -5.33 -7.00 4.95
N GLU A 90 -6.52 -6.41 4.78
CA GLU A 90 -7.77 -7.16 4.68
C GLU A 90 -7.74 -8.18 3.53
N ARG A 91 -7.26 -7.77 2.35
CA ARG A 91 -7.09 -8.68 1.20
C ARG A 91 -6.09 -9.80 1.50
N LYS A 92 -4.95 -9.50 2.13
CA LYS A 92 -3.94 -10.49 2.53
C LYS A 92 -4.53 -11.52 3.50
N GLU A 93 -5.27 -11.07 4.50
CA GLU A 93 -5.93 -11.95 5.47
C GLU A 93 -7.03 -12.82 4.85
N ARG A 94 -7.79 -12.30 3.89
CA ARG A 94 -8.79 -13.08 3.15
C ARG A 94 -8.13 -14.20 2.33
N LEU A 95 -7.03 -13.89 1.64
CA LEU A 95 -6.27 -14.89 0.87
C LEU A 95 -5.68 -15.97 1.78
N ASN A 96 -5.12 -15.57 2.91
CA ASN A 96 -4.57 -16.50 3.89
C ASN A 96 -5.63 -17.45 4.46
N ARG A 97 -6.87 -16.98 4.67
CA ARG A 97 -8.00 -17.83 5.09
C ARG A 97 -8.41 -18.82 4.01
N GLY A 98 -8.62 -18.36 2.77
CA GLY A 98 -8.96 -19.26 1.65
C GLY A 98 -7.91 -20.35 1.39
N ILE A 99 -6.62 -20.05 1.58
CA ILE A 99 -5.55 -21.06 1.47
C ILE A 99 -5.61 -22.08 2.61
N LYS A 100 -5.96 -21.68 3.84
CA LYS A 100 -6.12 -22.60 4.97
C LYS A 100 -7.29 -23.58 4.76
N ASP A 101 -8.38 -23.10 4.15
CA ASP A 101 -9.54 -23.93 3.85
C ASP A 101 -9.20 -25.03 2.82
N LEU A 102 -8.48 -24.67 1.74
CA LEU A 102 -8.03 -25.62 0.72
C LEU A 102 -7.08 -26.70 1.26
N ARG A 103 -6.21 -26.35 2.21
CA ARG A 103 -5.28 -27.30 2.85
C ARG A 103 -5.99 -28.23 3.83
N SER A 104 -7.03 -27.75 4.51
CA SER A 104 -7.85 -28.55 5.42
C SER A 104 -8.74 -29.55 4.67
N SER A 105 -9.18 -29.23 3.45
CA SER A 105 -9.95 -30.14 2.59
C SER A 105 -9.12 -31.22 1.89
N SER A 106 -7.79 -31.11 1.89
CA SER A 106 -6.88 -32.09 1.26
C SER A 106 -6.40 -33.19 2.23
N VAL A 107 -6.92 -33.21 3.47
CA VAL A 107 -6.62 -34.22 4.49
C VAL A 107 -7.93 -34.92 4.86
N ASN A 108 -8.48 -35.70 3.94
CA ASN A 108 -9.43 -36.76 4.22
C ASN A 108 -9.10 -37.89 3.24
N PHE A 109 -8.19 -38.78 3.68
CA PHE A 109 -7.96 -40.09 3.10
C PHE A 109 -8.97 -41.09 3.67
#